data_AF-A0A1H2R5S5-F1
#
_entry.id   AF-A0A1H2R5S5-F1
#
_cell.length_a   1.000
_cell.length_b   1.000
_cell.length_c   1.000
_cell.angle_alpha   90.00
_cell.angle_beta   90.00
_cell.angle_gamma   90.00
#
_symmetry.space_group_name_H-M   'P 1'
#
loop_
_entity.id
_entity.type
_entity.pdbx_description
1 polymer ?
#
loop_
_entity_poly.entity_id
_entity_poly.type
_entity_poly.pdbx_seq_one_letter_code
_entity_poly.pdbx_strand_id
1 'polypeptide(L)'
;MNKFKKDTLLPILYDLALDETTQEDERKIIIDAKNRLETGEDFLTTVSKLKGGLMIVSADHILTENVLKLYSELLRQYPKRDIFGLPGGFIV
;
A
#
# COMPACT_ATOMS: atom_id res chain seq x y z
N MET A 1 -9.42 -16.92 -2.72
CA MET A 1 -8.79 -15.71 -2.16
C MET A 1 -8.75 -14.65 -3.25
N ASN A 2 -9.58 -13.61 -3.12
CA ASN A 2 -9.74 -12.56 -4.13
C ASN A 2 -8.53 -11.60 -4.06
N LYS A 3 -7.80 -11.43 -5.15
CA LYS A 3 -6.80 -10.36 -5.28
C LYS A 3 -7.50 -9.01 -5.15
N PHE A 4 -6.90 -8.05 -4.45
CA PHE A 4 -7.35 -6.66 -4.40
C PHE A 4 -7.46 -6.15 -5.83
N LYS A 5 -8.69 -5.93 -6.30
CA LYS A 5 -8.96 -5.28 -7.57
C LYS A 5 -8.99 -3.78 -7.35
N LYS A 6 -8.80 -3.02 -8.42
CA LYS A 6 -8.94 -1.56 -8.46
C LYS A 6 -10.23 -1.11 -7.76
N ASP A 7 -11.34 -1.80 -8.04
CA ASP A 7 -12.68 -1.58 -7.45
C ASP A 7 -12.76 -1.76 -5.94
N THR A 8 -11.87 -2.54 -5.33
CA THR A 8 -11.87 -2.78 -3.87
C THR A 8 -10.86 -1.88 -3.16
N LEU A 9 -9.74 -1.56 -3.81
CA LEU A 9 -8.71 -0.71 -3.21
C LEU A 9 -9.12 0.77 -3.17
N LEU A 10 -9.77 1.26 -4.23
CA LEU A 10 -10.18 2.66 -4.37
C LEU A 10 -11.11 3.14 -3.23
N PRO A 11 -12.19 2.42 -2.86
CA PRO A 11 -13.04 2.83 -1.74
C PRO A 11 -12.31 2.79 -0.39
N ILE A 12 -11.38 1.84 -0.19
CA ILE A 12 -10.60 1.75 1.06
C ILE A 12 -9.63 2.93 1.18
N LEU A 13 -8.98 3.33 0.08
CA LEU A 13 -8.16 4.54 0.05
C LEU A 13 -9.01 5.79 0.32
N TYR A 14 -10.25 5.83 -0.18
CA TYR A 14 -11.17 6.94 0.08
C TYR A 14 -11.54 7.04 1.57
N ASP A 15 -11.86 5.91 2.19
CA ASP A 15 -12.21 5.81 3.61
C ASP A 15 -11.04 6.27 4.49
N LEU A 16 -9.83 5.75 4.23
CA LEU A 16 -8.62 6.13 4.96
C LEU A 16 -8.22 7.60 4.76
N ALA A 17 -8.48 8.18 3.59
CA ALA A 17 -8.22 9.60 3.33
C ALA A 17 -9.19 10.54 4.06
N LEU A 18 -10.41 10.07 4.31
CA LEU A 18 -11.42 10.82 5.07
C LEU A 18 -11.29 10.62 6.58
N ASP A 19 -10.66 9.53 7.00
CA ASP A 19 -10.43 9.21 8.41
C ASP A 19 -9.58 10.30 9.09
N GLU A 20 -10.14 10.93 10.12
CA GLU A 20 -9.53 12.03 10.88
C GLU A 20 -8.35 11.58 11.74
N THR A 21 -8.18 10.27 11.95
CA THR A 21 -7.05 9.68 12.68
C THR A 21 -5.82 9.48 11.79
N THR A 22 -6.00 9.48 10.47
CA THR A 22 -4.91 9.38 9.50
C THR A 22 -4.07 10.65 9.50
N GLN A 23 -2.76 10.51 9.67
CA GLN A 23 -1.83 11.64 9.70
C GLN A 23 -1.74 12.32 8.33
N GLU A 24 -1.33 13.59 8.32
CA GLU A 24 -1.29 14.38 7.07
C GLU A 24 -0.36 13.76 6.01
N ASP A 25 0.77 13.18 6.44
CA ASP A 25 1.73 12.50 5.56
C ASP A 25 1.16 11.21 4.97
N GLU A 26 0.49 10.38 5.78
CA GLU A 26 -0.22 9.18 5.33
C GLU A 26 -1.32 9.57 4.33
N ARG A 27 -2.11 10.59 4.67
CA ARG A 27 -3.22 11.08 3.86
C ARG A 27 -2.76 11.57 2.49
N LYS A 28 -1.63 12.28 2.41
CA LYS A 28 -1.03 12.71 1.13
C LYS A 28 -0.70 11.51 0.24
N ILE A 29 -0.11 10.46 0.79
CA ILE A 29 0.26 9.25 0.04
C ILE A 29 -0.98 8.50 -0.46
N ILE A 30 -2.01 8.39 0.39
CA ILE A 30 -3.28 7.75 0.06
C ILE A 30 -3.99 8.51 -1.06
N ILE A 31 -4.04 9.84 -0.98
CA ILE A 31 -4.66 10.70 -2.01
C ILE A 31 -3.88 10.61 -3.33
N ASP A 32 -2.55 10.60 -3.30
CA ASP A 32 -1.73 10.46 -4.51
C ASP A 32 -1.99 9.10 -5.19
N ALA A 33 -2.06 8.02 -4.42
CA ALA A 33 -2.41 6.70 -4.93
C ALA A 33 -3.84 6.66 -5.51
N LYS A 34 -4.81 7.28 -4.84
CA LYS A 34 -6.19 7.40 -5.33
C LYS A 34 -6.23 8.11 -6.70
N ASN A 35 -5.62 9.29 -6.80
CA ASN A 35 -5.60 10.07 -8.04
C ASN A 35 -4.97 9.30 -9.21
N ARG A 36 -3.90 8.53 -8.95
CA ARG A 36 -3.27 7.65 -9.94
C ARG A 36 -4.20 6.55 -10.43
N LEU A 37 -4.93 5.92 -9.51
CA LEU A 37 -5.94 4.93 -9.88
C LEU A 37 -7.06 5.58 -10.72
N GLU A 38 -7.52 6.78 -10.36
CA GLU A 38 -8.58 7.47 -11.12
C GLU A 38 -8.10 7.93 -12.52
N THR A 39 -6.85 8.36 -12.65
CA THR A 39 -6.26 8.76 -13.95
C THR A 39 -5.96 7.60 -14.89
N GLY A 40 -6.18 6.36 -14.46
CA GLY A 40 -5.96 5.17 -15.29
C GLY A 40 -4.51 4.67 -15.27
N GLU A 41 -3.69 5.12 -14.32
CA GLU A 41 -2.34 4.56 -14.11
C GLU A 41 -2.43 3.07 -13.76
N ASP A 42 -1.37 2.33 -14.11
CA ASP A 42 -1.30 0.89 -13.89
C ASP A 42 -1.39 0.56 -12.39
N PHE A 43 -2.34 -0.31 -12.04
CA PHE A 43 -2.65 -0.64 -10.66
C PHE A 43 -1.41 -1.15 -9.90
N LEU A 44 -0.56 -1.96 -10.52
CA LEU A 44 0.64 -2.50 -9.88
C LEU A 44 1.67 -1.40 -9.59
N THR A 45 1.78 -0.43 -10.50
CA THR A 45 2.64 0.74 -10.32
C THR A 45 2.14 1.59 -9.16
N THR A 46 0.82 1.85 -9.10
CA THR A 46 0.22 2.61 -8.01
C THR A 46 0.38 1.91 -6.66
N VAL A 47 0.14 0.60 -6.59
CA VAL A 47 0.37 -0.19 -5.37
C VAL A 47 1.83 -0.15 -4.94
N SER A 48 2.77 -0.25 -5.88
CA SER A 48 4.21 -0.19 -5.56
C SER A 48 4.61 1.17 -4.99
N LYS A 49 4.09 2.26 -5.56
CA LYS A 49 4.33 3.62 -5.04
C LYS A 49 3.67 3.85 -3.69
N LEU A 50 2.42 3.40 -3.53
CA LEU A 50 1.69 3.46 -2.26
C LEU A 50 2.47 2.74 -1.16
N LYS A 51 2.93 1.52 -1.43
CA LYS A 51 3.78 0.77 -0.50
C LYS A 51 5.10 1.50 -0.21
N GLY A 52 5.71 2.12 -1.21
CA GLY A 52 6.95 2.89 -1.03
C GLY A 52 6.74 4.11 -0.13
N GLY A 53 5.68 4.88 -0.35
CA GLY A 53 5.32 6.02 0.48
C GLY A 53 5.02 5.60 1.92
N LEU A 54 4.17 4.58 2.10
CA LEU A 54 3.82 4.06 3.41
C LEU A 54 5.04 3.48 4.15
N MET A 55 5.99 2.88 3.43
CA MET A 55 7.24 2.41 4.02
C MET A 55 8.09 3.56 4.56
N ILE A 56 8.22 4.66 3.81
CA ILE A 56 8.98 5.84 4.24
C ILE A 56 8.34 6.45 5.48
N VAL A 57 7.02 6.62 5.46
CA VAL A 57 6.25 7.14 6.58
C VAL A 57 6.34 6.23 7.80
N SER A 58 6.27 4.91 7.61
CA SER A 58 6.47 3.93 8.69
C SER A 58 7.87 3.94 9.30
N ALA A 59 8.87 4.43 8.56
CA ALA A 59 10.23 4.56 9.05
C ALA A 59 10.43 5.83 9.89
N ASP A 60 9.61 6.85 9.63
CA ASP A 60 9.64 8.13 10.33
C ASP A 60 8.72 8.13 11.56
N HIS A 61 7.55 7.50 11.48
CA HIS A 61 6.59 7.39 12.59
C HIS A 61 5.72 6.12 12.51
N ILE A 62 4.97 5.85 13.59
CA ILE A 62 4.06 4.71 13.65
C ILE A 62 2.85 4.98 12.76
N LEU A 63 2.67 4.14 11.73
CA LEU A 63 1.48 4.17 10.87
C LEU A 63 0.21 3.95 11.70
N THR A 64 -0.87 4.61 11.29
CA THR A 64 -2.19 4.43 11.89
C THR A 64 -2.65 2.98 11.69
N GLU A 65 -3.35 2.40 12.67
CA GLU A 65 -3.69 0.96 12.66
C GLU A 65 -4.43 0.54 11.38
N ASN A 66 -5.32 1.40 10.87
CA ASN A 66 -6.06 1.19 9.62
C ASN A 66 -5.13 1.21 8.39
N VAL A 67 -4.17 2.13 8.35
CA VAL A 67 -3.17 2.25 7.28
C VAL A 67 -2.19 1.08 7.32
N LEU A 68 -1.79 0.64 8.51
CA LEU A 68 -0.92 -0.50 8.72
C LEU A 68 -1.58 -1.82 8.29
N LYS A 69 -2.88 -1.99 8.58
CA LYS A 69 -3.69 -3.11 8.08
C LYS A 69 -3.73 -3.11 6.55
N LEU A 70 -3.99 -1.97 5.93
CA LEU A 70 -3.95 -1.84 4.46
C LEU A 70 -2.56 -2.21 3.91
N TYR A 71 -1.51 -1.63 4.49
CA TYR A 71 -0.13 -1.85 4.05
C TYR A 71 0.26 -3.33 4.13
N SER A 72 -0.09 -4.00 5.23
CA SER A 72 0.16 -5.43 5.44
C SER A 72 -0.57 -6.30 4.42
N GLU A 73 -1.84 -5.99 4.16
CA GLU A 73 -2.61 -6.67 3.14
C GLU A 73 -2.06 -6.45 1.72
N LEU A 74 -1.62 -5.22 1.40
CA LEU A 74 -0.96 -4.91 0.13
C LEU A 74 0.37 -5.66 -0.01
N LEU A 75 1.15 -5.79 1.06
CA LEU A 75 2.38 -6.59 1.07
C LEU A 75 2.09 -8.07 0.84
N ARG A 76 1.05 -8.61 1.47
CA ARG A 76 0.65 -10.01 1.36
C ARG A 76 0.14 -10.37 -0.03
N GLN A 77 -0.62 -9.47 -0.65
CA GLN A 77 -1.23 -9.71 -1.95
C GLN A 77 -0.33 -9.32 -3.13
N TYR A 78 0.51 -8.31 -2.92
CA TYR A 78 1.52 -7.85 -3.87
C TYR A 78 2.89 -7.90 -3.20
N PRO A 79 3.41 -9.10 -2.88
CA PRO A 79 4.79 -9.21 -2.46
C PRO A 79 5.62 -8.58 -3.57
N LYS A 80 6.61 -7.73 -3.20
CA LYS A 80 7.61 -7.35 -4.20
C LYS A 80 8.12 -8.68 -4.74
N ARG A 81 7.98 -8.91 -6.05
CA ARG A 81 8.88 -9.82 -6.74
C ARG A 81 10.24 -9.16 -6.67
N ASP A 82 10.84 -9.22 -5.49
CA ASP A 82 12.21 -8.83 -5.32
C ASP A 82 12.97 -9.83 -6.17
N ILE A 83 13.68 -9.28 -7.14
CA ILE A 83 14.77 -9.93 -7.85
C ILE A 83 15.92 -10.04 -6.81
N PHE A 84 15.64 -10.81 -5.76
CA PHE A 84 16.47 -11.29 -4.67
C PHE A 84 15.77 -12.61 -4.31
N GLY A 85 16.09 -13.73 -4.95
CA GLY A 85 17.47 -14.14 -5.12
C GLY A 85 18.15 -14.18 -3.74
N LEU A 86 17.49 -14.74 -2.73
CA LEU A 86 18.22 -15.37 -1.64
C LEU A 86 18.76 -16.71 -2.20
N PRO A 87 20.07 -16.85 -2.49
CA PRO A 87 20.69 -18.16 -2.50
C PRO A 87 20.76 -18.67 -1.05
N GLY A 88 19.67 -19.25 -0.60
CA GLY A 88 19.53 -19.88 0.71
C GLY A 88 18.10 -20.39 0.77
N GLY A 89 17.81 -21.62 0.36
CA GLY A 89 18.46 -22.80 0.92
C GLY A 89 18.08 -22.84 2.40
N PHE A 90 16.95 -23.44 2.73
CA PHE A 90 16.83 -24.49 3.74
C PHE A 90 15.35 -24.90 3.88
N ILE A 91 15.07 -26.08 3.34
CA ILE A 91 13.97 -26.93 3.78
C ILE A 91 14.58 -27.74 4.93
N VAL A 92 14.08 -27.56 6.16
CA VAL A 92 14.19 -28.53 7.26
C VAL A 92 12.78 -28.70 7.81
#